data_AF-A0A930AQ91-F1
#
_entry.id   AF-A0A930AQ91-F1
#
_cell.length_a   1.000
_cell.length_b   1.000
_cell.length_c   1.000
_cell.angle_alpha   90.00
_cell.angle_beta   90.00
_cell.angle_gamma   90.00
#
_symmetry.space_group_name_H-M   'P 1'
#
loop_
_entity.id
_entity.type
_entity.pdbx_description
1 polymer ?
#
loop_
_entity_poly.entity_id
_entity_poly.type
_entity_poly.pdbx_seq_one_letter_code
_entity_poly.pdbx_strand_id
1 'polypeptide(L)' 'LVEECGKPVIAEGNISTPEQCRHAMDIGVHAVVVGSAITRPLEITKKFKAALDA' A
#
# COMPACT_ATOMS: atom_id res chain seq x y z
N LEU A 1 6.70 -10.91 12.79
CA LEU A 1 7.72 -9.97 12.23
C LEU A 1 7.81 -8.65 12.98
N VAL A 2 6.82 -7.74 12.91
CA VAL A 2 6.88 -6.42 13.58
C VAL A 2 7.17 -6.54 15.08
N GLU A 3 6.53 -7.51 15.74
CA GLU A 3 6.70 -7.76 17.17
C GLU A 3 8.01 -8.47 17.53
N GLU A 4 8.60 -9.23 16.60
CA GLU A 4 9.63 -10.23 16.93
C GLU A 4 11.03 -9.85 16.43
N CYS A 5 11.13 -9.06 15.35
CA CYS A 5 12.42 -8.87 14.68
C CYS A 5 13.35 -7.86 15.36
N GLY A 6 12.84 -7.11 16.34
CA GLY A 6 13.59 -6.13 17.12
C GLY A 6 14.13 -4.94 16.31
N LYS A 7 13.63 -4.73 15.08
CA LYS A 7 14.06 -3.66 14.18
C LYS A 7 12.84 -2.90 13.63
N PRO A 8 12.99 -1.62 13.24
CA PRO A 8 11.92 -0.91 12.53
C PRO A 8 11.54 -1.66 11.25
N VAL A 9 10.26 -1.94 11.08
CA VAL A 9 9.71 -2.59 9.89
C VAL A 9 9.02 -1.56 9.01
N ILE A 10 9.28 -1.60 7.70
CA ILE A 10 8.59 -0.78 6.71
C ILE A 10 7.67 -1.70 5.90
N ALA A 11 6.39 -1.35 5.81
CA ALA A 11 5.47 -2.03 4.92
C ALA A 11 5.59 -1.47 3.50
N GLU A 12 5.96 -2.30 2.54
CA GLU A 12 6.10 -1.91 1.13
C GLU A 12 5.47 -2.96 0.21
N GLY A 13 4.85 -2.49 -0.87
CA GLY A 13 4.28 -3.34 -1.91
C GLY A 13 2.80 -3.64 -1.70
N ASN A 14 2.04 -3.66 -2.80
CA ASN A 14 0.61 -3.99 -2.86
C ASN A 14 -0.36 -3.16 -2.00
N ILE A 15 0.10 -2.09 -1.35
CA ILE A 15 -0.77 -1.13 -0.66
C ILE A 15 -1.39 -0.20 -1.70
N SER A 16 -2.66 -0.45 -2.00
CA SER A 16 -3.40 0.20 -3.09
C SER A 16 -4.50 1.14 -2.64
N THR A 17 -4.90 1.12 -1.36
CA THR A 17 -5.93 2.01 -0.82
C THR A 17 -5.49 2.70 0.47
N PRO A 18 -6.09 3.84 0.84
CA PRO A 18 -5.84 4.50 2.11
C PRO A 18 -6.13 3.60 3.33
N GLU A 19 -7.16 2.75 3.27
CA GLU A 19 -7.54 1.83 4.35
C GLU A 19 -6.48 0.76 4.56
N GLN A 20 -5.88 0.24 3.49
CA GLN A 20 -4.75 -0.68 3.58
C GLN A 20 -3.52 0.00 4.20
N CYS A 21 -3.26 1.26 3.85
CA CYS A 21 -2.18 2.05 4.46
C CYS A 21 -2.44 2.25 5.96
N ARG A 22 -3.69 2.60 6.34
CA ARG A 22 -4.06 2.74 7.75
C ARG A 22 -3.87 1.42 8.50
N HIS A 23 -4.39 0.33 7.96
CA HIS A 23 -4.27 -0.99 8.56
C HIS A 23 -2.81 -1.40 8.78
N ALA A 24 -1.94 -1.18 7.79
CA ALA A 24 -0.51 -1.48 7.92
C ALA A 24 0.13 -0.73 9.10
N MET A 25 -0.20 0.55 9.26
CA MET A 25 0.27 1.34 10.40
C MET A 25 -0.29 0.84 11.74
N ASP A 26 -1.54 0.39 11.77
CA ASP A 26 -2.17 -0.14 13.00
C ASP A 26 -1.54 -1.47 13.45
N ILE A 27 -0.89 -2.22 12.54
CA ILE A 27 -0.07 -3.40 12.85
C ILE A 27 1.24 -3.02 13.56
N GLY A 28 1.61 -1.73 13.58
CA GLY A 28 2.79 -1.22 14.29
C GLY A 28 4.05 -1.09 13.43
N VAL A 29 3.92 -1.04 12.10
CA VAL A 29 5.07 -0.75 11.22
C VAL A 29 5.57 0.68 11.47
N HIS A 30 6.86 0.91 11.25
CA HIS A 30 7.49 2.22 11.40
C HIS A 30 7.05 3.19 10.31
N ALA A 31 6.92 2.70 9.08
CA ALA A 31 6.47 3.48 7.93
C ALA A 31 5.81 2.59 6.88
N VAL A 32 5.10 3.23 5.95
CA VAL A 32 4.46 2.60 4.80
C VAL A 32 4.97 3.25 3.51
N VAL A 33 5.40 2.45 2.53
CA VAL A 33 5.83 2.91 1.21
C VAL A 33 4.74 2.57 0.19
N VAL A 34 4.20 3.61 -0.45
CA VAL A 34 3.17 3.48 -1.49
C VAL A 34 3.74 3.93 -2.82
N GLY A 35 3.80 3.01 -3.77
CA GLY A 35 4.30 3.27 -5.13
C GLY A 35 3.15 3.39 -6.14
N SER A 36 2.81 2.28 -6.79
CA SER A 36 1.93 2.22 -7.96
C SER A 36 0.57 2.91 -7.79
N ALA A 37 0.04 2.96 -6.57
CA ALA A 37 -1.24 3.60 -6.29
C ALA A 37 -1.19 5.14 -6.31
N ILE A 38 0.01 5.75 -6.26
CA ILE A 38 0.21 7.21 -6.24
C ILE A 38 1.00 7.66 -7.47
N THR A 39 2.14 7.03 -7.77
CA THR A 39 3.13 7.57 -8.72
C THR A 39 3.18 6.85 -10.07
N ARG A 40 2.30 5.87 -10.33
CA ARG A 40 2.21 5.19 -11.64
C ARG A 40 0.88 5.50 -12.34
N PRO A 41 0.76 6.66 -13.01
CA PRO A 41 -0.51 7.09 -13.60
C PRO A 41 -1.09 6.08 -14.60
N LEU A 42 -0.27 5.38 -15.38
CA LEU A 42 -0.75 4.32 -16.27
C LEU A 42 -1.49 3.20 -15.52
N GLU A 43 -0.95 2.75 -14.38
CA GLU A 43 -1.55 1.69 -13.58
C GLU A 43 -2.82 2.18 -12.87
N ILE A 44 -2.83 3.44 -12.42
CA ILE A 44 -4.02 4.07 -11.86
C ILE A 44 -5.13 4.11 -12.92
N THR A 45 -4.84 4.62 -14.12
CA THR A 45 -5.81 4.70 -15.23
C THR A 45 -6.34 3.32 -15.65
N LYS A 46 -5.48 2.29 -15.71
CA LYS A 46 -5.92 0.92 -16.02
C LYS A 46 -6.99 0.41 -15.04
N LYS A 47 -6.86 0.72 -13.75
CA LYS A 47 -7.85 0.33 -12.73
C LYS A 47 -9.19 1.04 -12.97
N PHE A 48 -9.17 2.35 -13.27
CA PHE A 48 -10.40 3.08 -13.59
C PHE A 48 -11.06 2.55 -14.87
N LYS A 49 -10.29 2.28 -15.93
CA LYS A 49 -10.81 1.69 -17.16
C LYS A 49 -11.49 0.33 -16.88
N ALA A 50 -10.81 -0.56 -16.16
CA ALA A 50 -11.34 -1.89 -15.85
C ALA A 50 -12.65 -1.82 -15.05
N ALA A 51 -12.82 -0.81 -14.18
CA ALA A 51 -14.05 -0.61 -13.42
C ALA A 51 -15.24 -0.11 -14.26
N LEU A 52 -14.99 0.50 -15.43
CA LEU A 52 -16.02 0.96 -16.36
C LEU A 52 -16.41 -0.09 -17.41
N ASP A 53 -15.51 -1.03 -17.67
CA ASP A 53 -15.74 -2.16 -18.60
C ASP A 53 -16.53 -3.32 -17.94
N ALA A 54 -16.76 -3.25 -16.62
CA ALA A 54 -17.48 -4.24 -15.82
C ALA A 54 -18.97 -3.90 -15.70
#